data_AF-A0A3D4PGF1-F1
#
_entry.id   AF-A0A3D4PGF1-F1
#
_cell.length_a   1.000
_cell.length_b   1.000
_cell.length_c   1.000
_cell.angle_alpha   90.00
_cell.angle_beta   90.00
_cell.angle_gamma   90.00
#
_symmetry.space_group_name_H-M   'P 1'
#
loop_
_entity.id
_entity.type
_entity.pdbx_description
1 polymer ?
#
loop_
_entity_poly.entity_id
_entity_poly.type
_entity_poly.pdbx_seq_one_letter_code
_entity_poly.pdbx_strand_id
1 'polypeptide(L)'
;MKFPHFFIERPIFASVLSFIIVLVGGITYFSLPVSQYPNVAPPTIVVRASYPGATPQVIADTVATPIEQEMNGVDDMLYMES
;
A
#
# COMPACT_ATOMS: atom_id res chain seq x y z
N MET A 1 -12.59 -28.17 -34.25
CA MET A 1 -13.67 -28.25 -33.25
C MET A 1 -13.97 -26.86 -32.74
N LYS A 2 -15.23 -26.40 -32.78
CA LYS A 2 -15.61 -25.07 -32.29
C LYS A 2 -15.69 -25.14 -30.76
N PHE A 3 -14.92 -24.33 -30.04
CA PHE A 3 -14.86 -24.26 -28.57
C PHE A 3 -16.23 -24.30 -27.87
N PRO A 4 -17.30 -23.63 -28.36
CA PRO A 4 -18.62 -23.70 -27.76
C PRO A 4 -19.30 -25.08 -27.82
N HIS A 5 -19.02 -25.89 -28.86
CA HIS A 5 -19.68 -27.19 -29.02
C HIS A 5 -19.29 -28.18 -27.91
N PHE A 6 -18.05 -28.10 -27.41
CA PHE A 6 -17.58 -28.94 -26.31
C PHE A 6 -18.40 -28.76 -25.02
N PHE A 7 -18.80 -27.52 -24.70
CA PHE A 7 -19.61 -27.21 -23.52
C PHE A 7 -21.08 -27.59 -23.72
N ILE A 8 -21.59 -27.51 -24.96
CA ILE A 8 -22.97 -27.91 -25.31
C ILE A 8 -23.12 -29.43 -25.22
N GLU A 9 -22.16 -30.19 -25.73
CA GLU A 9 -22.17 -31.66 -25.70
C GLU A 9 -21.94 -32.23 -24.29
N ARG A 10 -21.34 -31.44 -23.38
CA ARG A 10 -21.03 -31.86 -22.00
C ARG A 10 -21.64 -30.88 -20.98
N PRO A 11 -22.97 -30.88 -20.80
CA PRO A 11 -23.65 -29.93 -19.92
C PRO A 11 -23.22 -30.04 -18.45
N ILE A 12 -22.88 -31.24 -17.97
CA ILE A 12 -22.37 -31.45 -16.60
C ILE A 12 -21.04 -30.72 -16.41
N PHE A 13 -20.14 -30.79 -17.39
CA PHE A 13 -18.84 -30.12 -17.33
C PHE A 13 -19.00 -28.59 -17.30
N ALA A 14 -19.88 -28.05 -18.14
CA ALA A 14 -20.19 -26.62 -18.14
C ALA A 14 -20.75 -26.13 -16.79
N SER A 15 -21.67 -26.90 -16.19
CA SER A 15 -22.24 -26.57 -14.88
C SER A 15 -21.22 -26.61 -13.75
N VAL A 16 -20.34 -27.61 -13.73
CA VAL A 16 -19.27 -27.71 -12.72
C VAL A 16 -18.30 -26.54 -12.86
N LEU A 17 -17.90 -26.18 -14.08
CA LEU A 17 -17.03 -25.03 -14.32
C LEU A 17 -17.67 -23.73 -13.85
N SER A 18 -18.96 -23.51 -14.17
CA SER A 18 -19.71 -22.35 -13.70
C SER A 18 -19.75 -22.30 -12.16
N PHE A 19 -19.95 -23.45 -11.51
CA PHE A 19 -19.99 -23.52 -10.06
C PHE A 19 -18.63 -23.19 -9.41
N ILE A 20 -17.54 -23.66 -10.00
CA ILE A 20 -16.18 -23.33 -9.56
C ILE A 20 -15.92 -21.83 -9.68
N ILE A 21 -16.32 -21.19 -10.79
CA ILE A 21 -16.16 -19.75 -10.99
C ILE A 21 -16.91 -18.96 -9.90
N VAL A 22 -18.15 -19.36 -9.59
CA VAL A 22 -18.95 -18.71 -8.54
C VAL A 22 -18.34 -18.93 -7.16
N LEU A 23 -17.86 -20.14 -6.85
CA LEU A 23 -17.21 -20.45 -5.57
C LEU A 23 -15.93 -19.64 -5.38
N VAL A 24 -15.05 -19.64 -6.38
CA VAL A 24 -13.80 -18.88 -6.34
C VAL A 24 -14.12 -17.40 -6.19
N GLY A 25 -15.01 -16.86 -7.02
CA GLY A 25 -15.47 -15.48 -6.94
C GLY A 25 -15.98 -15.11 -5.55
N GLY A 26 -16.83 -15.96 -4.97
CA GLY A 26 -17.38 -15.79 -3.62
C GLY A 26 -16.30 -15.77 -2.54
N ILE A 27 -15.31 -16.66 -2.61
CA ILE A 27 -14.19 -16.67 -1.65
C ILE A 27 -13.36 -15.38 -1.78
N THR A 28 -13.00 -14.96 -2.99
CA THR A 28 -12.22 -13.72 -3.20
C THR A 28 -12.97 -12.46 -2.79
N TYR A 29 -14.30 -12.45 -2.89
CA TYR A 29 -15.12 -11.30 -2.50
C TYR A 29 -14.90 -10.91 -1.03
N PHE A 30 -14.79 -11.89 -0.14
CA PHE A 30 -14.53 -11.64 1.30
C PHE A 30 -13.10 -11.21 1.60
N SER A 31 -12.15 -11.52 0.70
CA SER A 31 -10.73 -11.16 0.87
C SER A 31 -10.36 -9.85 0.17
N LEU A 32 -11.27 -9.24 -0.60
CA LEU A 32 -10.96 -8.05 -1.37
C LEU A 32 -10.86 -6.83 -0.44
N PRO A 33 -9.72 -6.14 -0.38
CA PRO A 33 -9.59 -4.93 0.43
C PRO A 33 -10.48 -3.83 -0.18
N VAL A 34 -11.37 -3.28 0.64
CA VAL A 34 -12.22 -2.14 0.26
C VAL A 34 -11.61 -0.87 0.83
N SER A 35 -11.37 0.12 -0.02
CA SER A 35 -10.95 1.46 0.38
C SER A 35 -11.94 2.49 -0.17
N GLN A 36 -12.27 3.52 0.62
CA GLN A 36 -13.22 4.56 0.21
C GLN A 36 -12.61 5.50 -0.83
N TYR A 37 -11.30 5.73 -0.73
CA TYR A 37 -10.51 6.50 -1.65
C TYR A 37 -9.14 5.81 -1.83
N PRO A 38 -8.52 5.93 -3.01
CA PRO A 38 -7.14 5.50 -3.17
C PRO A 38 -6.21 6.31 -2.27
N ASN A 39 -5.14 5.69 -1.79
CA ASN A 39 -4.05 6.40 -1.11
C ASN A 39 -3.29 7.25 -2.14
N VAL A 40 -3.74 8.49 -2.32
CA VAL A 40 -3.14 9.46 -3.26
C VAL A 40 -2.11 10.38 -2.59
N ALA A 41 -2.08 10.41 -1.26
CA ALA A 41 -1.13 11.22 -0.52
C ALA A 41 0.25 10.53 -0.49
N PRO A 42 1.35 11.26 -0.76
CA PRO A 42 2.69 10.75 -0.53
C PRO A 42 2.87 10.31 0.93
N PRO A 43 3.67 9.28 1.22
CA PRO A 43 3.96 8.88 2.59
C PRO A 43 4.75 9.98 3.30
N THR A 44 4.28 10.44 4.46
CA THR A 44 5.00 11.39 5.31
C THR A 44 5.73 10.64 6.42
N ILE A 45 7.02 10.92 6.59
CA ILE A 45 7.84 10.40 7.70
C ILE A 45 7.94 11.49 8.76
N VAL A 46 7.67 11.15 10.02
CA VAL A 46 7.75 12.08 11.15
C VAL A 46 8.86 11.64 12.10
N VAL A 47 9.90 12.47 12.23
CA VAL A 47 11.01 12.26 13.17
C VAL A 47 10.76 13.10 14.42
N ARG A 48 10.81 12.47 15.60
CA ARG A 48 10.65 13.16 16.89
C ARG A 48 11.91 12.95 17.72
N ALA A 49 12.55 14.04 18.10
CA ALA A 49 13.65 14.06 19.05
C ALA A 49 13.31 14.96 20.23
N SER A 50 13.82 14.62 21.41
CA SER A 50 13.62 15.40 22.64
C SER A 50 14.95 15.55 23.34
N TYR A 51 15.33 16.80 23.63
CA TYR A 51 16.51 17.13 24.45
C TYR A 51 16.09 18.05 25.60
N PRO A 52 15.67 17.47 26.73
CA PRO A 52 15.25 18.24 27.90
C PRO A 52 16.38 19.08 28.49
N GLY A 53 16.09 20.35 28.82
CA GLY A 53 17.05 21.26 29.46
C GLY A 53 18.00 21.98 28.51
N ALA A 54 17.95 21.70 27.20
CA ALA A 54 18.66 22.46 26.18
C ALA A 54 17.86 23.71 25.76
N THR A 55 18.56 24.80 25.41
CA THR A 55 17.92 25.96 24.79
C THR A 55 17.52 25.63 23.34
N PRO A 56 16.52 26.32 22.75
CA PRO A 56 16.12 26.07 21.36
C PRO A 56 17.28 26.11 20.36
N GLN A 57 18.25 27.00 20.58
CA GLN A 57 19.45 27.10 19.75
C GLN A 57 20.32 25.84 19.82
N VAL A 58 20.54 25.32 21.03
CA VAL A 58 21.32 24.09 21.22
C VAL A 58 20.61 22.89 20.59
N ILE A 59 19.28 22.82 20.68
CA ILE A 59 18.50 21.74 20.05
C ILE A 59 18.64 21.80 18.52
N ALA A 60 18.56 22.99 17.93
CA ALA A 60 18.72 23.17 16.49
C ALA A 60 20.11 22.67 16.03
N ASP A 61 21.16 23.17 16.65
CA ASP A 61 22.54 22.90 16.21
C ASP A 61 23.00 21.46 16.48
N THR A 62 22.54 20.84 17.58
CA THR A 62 23.06 19.54 18.04
C THR A 62 22.15 18.36 17.73
N VAL A 63 20.88 18.60 17.45
CA VAL A 63 19.91 17.53 17.18
C VAL A 63 19.29 17.68 15.79
N ALA A 64 18.76 18.85 15.44
CA ALA A 64 18.11 19.04 14.14
C ALA A 64 19.11 18.97 12.98
N THR A 65 20.18 19.77 13.03
CA THR A 65 21.21 19.83 11.96
C THR A 65 21.81 18.47 11.59
N PRO A 66 22.27 17.62 12.52
CA PRO A 66 22.81 16.31 12.14
C PRO A 66 21.74 15.37 11.56
N ILE A 67 20.49 15.43 12.03
CA ILE A 67 19.40 14.63 11.46
C ILE A 67 19.12 15.06 10.01
N GLU A 68 19.08 16.38 9.75
CA GLU A 68 18.87 16.92 8.41
C GLU A 68 20.01 16.56 7.44
N GLN A 69 21.26 16.56 7.91
CA GLN A 69 22.41 16.18 7.10
C GLN A 69 22.38 14.71 6.68
N GLU A 70 22.01 13.80 7.60
CA GLU A 70 21.90 12.37 7.30
C GLU A 70 20.65 12.04 6.47
N MET A 71 19.59 12.85 6.55
CA MET A 71 18.39 12.70 5.72
C MET A 71 18.53 13.34 4.33
N ASN A 72 19.52 14.21 4.13
CA ASN A 72 19.79 14.82 2.84
C ASN A 72 20.31 13.77 1.85
N GLY A 73 19.52 13.46 0.82
CA GLY A 73 19.84 12.44 -0.18
C GLY A 73 19.08 11.12 0.00
N VAL A 74 18.05 11.09 0.85
CA VAL A 74 17.08 9.98 0.85
C VAL A 74 16.33 9.96 -0.49
N ASP A 75 16.26 8.78 -1.10
CA ASP A 75 15.53 8.56 -2.35
C ASP A 75 14.04 8.92 -2.21
N ASP A 76 13.47 9.52 -3.26
CA ASP A 76 12.07 9.95 -3.36
C ASP A 76 11.59 10.96 -2.29
N MET A 77 12.51 11.70 -1.65
CA MET A 77 12.15 12.80 -0.76
C MET A 77 11.72 14.05 -1.53
N LEU A 78 10.47 14.48 -1.36
CA LEU A 78 9.92 15.69 -1.98
C LEU A 78 10.22 16.96 -1.18
N TYR A 79 9.98 16.92 0.14
CA TYR A 79 10.12 18.07 1.04
C TYR A 79 10.51 17.59 2.44
N MET A 80 11.20 18.45 3.19
CA MET A 80 11.50 18.30 4.61
C MET A 80 11.16 19.63 5.29
N GLU A 81 10.43 19.58 6.41
CA GLU A 81 10.08 20.74 7.24
C GLU A 81 10.48 20.43 8.69
N SER A 82 11.07 21.42 9.38
CA SER A 82 11.61 21.33 10.74
C SER A 82 11.06 22.40 11.69
#